data_AF-A0A377LUY2-F1
#
_entry.id   AF-A0A377LUY2-F1
#
_cell.length_a   1.000
_cell.length_b   1.000
_cell.length_c   1.000
_cell.angle_alpha   90.00
_cell.angle_beta   90.00
_cell.angle_gamma   90.00
#
_symmetry.space_group_name_H-M   'P 1'
#
loop_
_entity.id
_entity.type
_entity.pdbx_description
1 polymer ?
#
loop_
_entity_poly.entity_id
_entity_poly.type
_entity_poly.pdbx_seq_one_letter_code
_entity_poly.pdbx_strand_id
1 'polypeptide(L)'
;MPVASCPACVSCEGLFPAFSEAEIALDAGKCVLCGACWRSCQEKAIRFENASLRVETEYCTGCGGCEAVCQHAAIKVTQTEGIAKTVTMPAYEAICQTCRRRFWSFTPEEKQCPLCFHHHYGMRNLSCC
;
A
#
# COMPACT_ATOMS: atom_id res chain seq x y z
N MET A 1 21.10 -20.69 33.48
CA MET A 1 21.78 -19.46 33.03
C MET A 1 20.69 -18.42 32.81
N PRO A 2 20.52 -17.47 33.74
CA PRO A 2 19.34 -16.62 33.76
C PRO A 2 19.49 -15.47 32.77
N VAL A 3 18.45 -15.26 31.98
CA VAL A 3 18.24 -14.05 31.18
C VAL A 3 18.21 -12.86 32.13
N ALA A 4 19.26 -12.03 32.06
CA ALA A 4 19.31 -10.77 32.78
C ALA A 4 18.30 -9.82 32.13
N SER A 5 17.08 -9.87 32.66
CA SER A 5 16.13 -8.78 32.71
C SER A 5 16.86 -7.49 33.10
N CYS A 6 17.12 -6.63 32.12
CA CYS A 6 17.59 -5.27 32.35
C CYS A 6 16.34 -4.37 32.48
N PRO A 7 16.00 -3.88 33.68
CA PRO A 7 14.78 -3.11 33.96
C PRO A 7 14.86 -1.64 33.50
N ALA A 8 15.69 -1.33 32.50
CA ALA A 8 16.12 0.03 32.14
C ALA A 8 15.53 0.57 30.83
N CYS A 9 14.36 0.13 30.39
CA CYS A 9 13.71 0.67 29.18
C CYS A 9 12.18 0.88 29.29
N VAL A 10 11.65 1.02 30.50
CA VAL A 10 10.24 1.41 30.73
C VAL A 10 10.06 2.94 30.91
N SER A 11 11.11 3.75 30.67
CA SER A 11 11.06 5.21 30.88
C SER A 11 11.98 6.04 29.97
N CYS A 12 12.12 5.65 28.69
CA CYS A 12 12.67 6.52 27.65
C CYS A 12 11.58 6.92 26.64
N GLU A 13 10.52 7.56 27.15
CA GLU A 13 9.52 8.25 26.35
C GLU A 13 10.22 9.33 25.52
N GLY A 14 10.51 9.03 24.24
CA GLY A 14 10.91 10.05 23.27
C GLY A 14 12.03 9.71 22.27
N LEU A 15 12.65 8.52 22.29
CA LEU A 15 13.77 8.21 21.37
C LEU A 15 13.70 6.90 20.57
N PHE A 16 12.58 6.17 20.56
CA PHE A 16 12.48 4.91 19.81
C PHE A 16 11.31 4.82 18.81
N PRO A 17 11.24 5.66 17.76
CA PRO A 17 10.52 5.32 16.54
C PRO A 17 11.37 4.45 15.58
N ALA A 18 12.51 3.93 16.04
CA ALA A 18 13.53 3.39 15.14
C ALA A 18 13.36 1.91 14.77
N PHE A 19 12.43 1.16 15.36
CA PHE A 19 12.32 -0.28 15.12
C PHE A 19 10.92 -0.68 14.66
N SER A 20 10.85 -1.48 13.61
CA SER A 20 9.65 -2.15 13.13
C SER A 20 9.84 -3.65 13.17
N GLU A 21 8.82 -4.38 13.60
CA GLU A 21 8.80 -5.85 13.64
C GLU A 21 8.44 -6.47 12.28
N ALA A 22 8.06 -5.63 11.32
CA ALA A 22 7.70 -6.03 9.97
C ALA A 22 8.18 -5.04 8.90
N GLU A 23 8.55 -5.59 7.75
CA GLU A 23 8.87 -4.86 6.53
C GLU A 23 7.74 -5.03 5.51
N ILE A 24 7.31 -3.92 4.89
CA ILE A 24 6.36 -3.91 3.78
C ILE A 24 7.13 -3.55 2.51
N ALA A 25 7.19 -4.48 1.56
CA ALA A 25 7.71 -4.22 0.22
C ALA A 25 6.54 -3.99 -0.75
N LEU A 26 6.58 -2.88 -1.50
CA LEU A 26 5.59 -2.55 -2.51
C LEU A 26 6.25 -2.46 -3.89
N ASP A 27 5.72 -3.23 -4.84
CA ASP A 27 6.13 -3.25 -6.25
C ASP A 27 5.24 -2.28 -7.06
N ALA A 28 5.78 -1.10 -7.38
CA ALA A 28 5.08 -0.07 -8.13
C ALA A 28 4.74 -0.50 -9.57
N GLY A 29 5.45 -1.47 -10.14
CA GLY A 29 5.17 -2.00 -11.47
C GLY A 29 3.94 -2.91 -11.52
N LYS A 30 3.56 -3.51 -10.39
CA LYS A 30 2.35 -4.35 -10.26
C LYS A 30 1.20 -3.63 -9.58
N CYS A 31 1.49 -2.60 -8.78
CA CYS A 31 0.49 -1.87 -8.04
C CYS A 31 -0.31 -0.95 -8.97
N VAL A 32 -1.62 -1.18 -9.02
CA VAL A 32 -2.54 -0.41 -9.87
C VAL A 32 -3.34 0.65 -9.09
N LEU A 33 -2.90 0.98 -7.87
CA LEU A 33 -3.55 1.97 -6.98
C LEU A 33 -5.07 1.75 -6.80
N CYS A 34 -5.51 0.48 -6.72
CA CYS A 34 -6.94 0.14 -6.53
C CYS A 34 -7.50 0.48 -5.14
N GLY A 35 -6.59 0.68 -4.18
CA GLY A 35 -6.90 1.07 -2.81
C GLY A 35 -7.43 0.01 -1.88
N ALA A 36 -7.38 -1.27 -2.26
CA ALA A 36 -7.78 -2.35 -1.37
C ALA A 36 -6.94 -2.34 -0.08
N CYS A 37 -5.62 -2.18 -0.19
CA CYS A 37 -4.68 -2.28 0.92
C CYS A 37 -4.84 -1.18 1.99
N TRP A 38 -4.92 0.10 1.59
CA TRP A 38 -5.06 1.19 2.58
C TRP A 38 -6.46 1.25 3.19
N ARG A 39 -7.48 0.74 2.51
CA ARG A 39 -8.83 0.60 3.09
C ARG A 39 -8.94 -0.56 4.06
N SER A 40 -8.15 -1.62 3.87
CA SER A 40 -8.17 -2.80 4.72
C SER A 40 -7.24 -2.71 5.93
N CYS A 41 -6.31 -1.75 5.99
CA CYS A 41 -5.32 -1.66 7.04
C CYS A 41 -5.89 -1.00 8.31
N GLN A 42 -6.17 -1.78 9.35
CA GLN A 42 -6.69 -1.28 10.64
C GLN A 42 -5.69 -0.35 11.35
N GLU A 43 -4.40 -0.70 11.32
CA GLU A 43 -3.33 0.10 11.95
C GLU A 43 -2.99 1.37 11.17
N LYS A 44 -3.56 1.52 9.97
CA LYS A 44 -3.26 2.63 9.05
C LYS A 44 -1.75 2.75 8.76
N ALA A 45 -1.02 1.65 8.72
CA ALA A 45 0.37 1.58 8.25
C ALA A 45 0.48 1.89 6.75
N ILE A 46 -0.62 1.73 5.99
CA ILE A 46 -0.72 2.12 4.58
C ILE A 46 -1.84 3.16 4.45
N ARG A 47 -1.53 4.35 3.94
CA ARG A 47 -2.47 5.46 3.78
C ARG A 47 -2.38 6.06 2.39
N PHE A 48 -3.49 6.60 1.90
CA PHE A 48 -3.51 7.38 0.68
C PHE A 48 -4.00 8.79 1.00
N GLU A 49 -3.09 9.76 0.96
CA GLU A 49 -3.35 11.15 1.31
C GLU A 49 -2.50 12.09 0.46
N ASN A 50 -3.00 13.29 0.18
CA ASN A 50 -2.31 14.29 -0.63
C ASN A 50 -1.82 13.73 -1.98
N ALA A 51 -2.68 12.96 -2.64
CA ALA A 51 -2.37 12.27 -3.90
C ALA A 51 -1.07 11.44 -3.81
N SER A 52 -0.79 10.84 -2.65
CA SER A 52 0.39 10.02 -2.42
C SER A 52 0.04 8.79 -1.60
N LEU A 53 0.60 7.65 -1.99
CA LEU A 53 0.55 6.41 -1.22
C LEU A 53 1.70 6.42 -0.21
N ARG A 54 1.35 6.42 1.08
CA ARG A 54 2.29 6.38 2.20
C ARG A 54 2.26 5.01 2.86
N VAL A 55 3.44 4.50 3.16
CA VAL A 55 3.66 3.25 3.89
C VAL A 55 4.60 3.55 5.04
N GLU A 56 4.14 3.38 6.26
CA GLU A 56 4.85 3.68 7.50
C GLU A 56 4.95 2.39 8.30
N THR A 57 6.12 1.74 8.27
CA THR A 57 6.29 0.42 8.90
C THR A 57 6.33 0.49 10.43
N GLU A 58 6.46 1.69 11.02
CA GLU A 58 6.35 1.90 12.47
C GLU A 58 4.99 1.46 13.02
N TYR A 59 3.91 1.57 12.22
CA TYR A 59 2.56 1.15 12.59
C TYR A 59 2.23 -0.28 12.13
N CYS A 60 3.15 -0.96 11.43
CA CYS A 60 2.86 -2.27 10.86
C CYS A 60 3.08 -3.37 11.89
N THR A 61 2.01 -4.09 12.22
CA THR A 61 2.05 -5.28 13.09
C THR A 61 2.39 -6.58 12.35
N GLY A 62 2.65 -6.52 11.05
CA GLY A 62 2.94 -7.71 10.25
C GLY A 62 1.73 -8.62 9.97
N CYS A 63 0.50 -8.16 10.19
CA CYS A 63 -0.72 -8.99 10.09
C CYS A 63 -1.01 -9.58 8.69
N GLY A 64 -0.35 -9.11 7.64
CA GLY A 64 -0.50 -9.63 6.27
C GLY A 64 -1.81 -9.30 5.56
N GLY A 65 -2.72 -8.53 6.18
CA GLY A 65 -4.02 -8.22 5.59
C GLY A 65 -3.94 -7.47 4.26
N CYS A 66 -2.97 -6.55 4.11
CA CYS A 66 -2.75 -5.81 2.87
C CYS A 66 -2.21 -6.68 1.72
N GLU A 67 -1.42 -7.70 2.03
CA GLU A 67 -0.93 -8.70 1.07
C GLU A 67 -2.08 -9.60 0.60
N ALA A 68 -2.92 -10.08 1.54
CA ALA A 68 -4.05 -10.94 1.24
C ALA A 68 -5.11 -10.29 0.32
N VAL A 69 -5.37 -8.98 0.47
CA VAL A 69 -6.34 -8.27 -0.38
C VAL A 69 -5.76 -7.82 -1.72
N CYS A 70 -4.45 -7.91 -1.91
CA CYS A 70 -3.80 -7.43 -3.12
C CYS A 70 -3.93 -8.45 -4.26
N GLN A 71 -4.95 -8.27 -5.10
CA GLN A 71 -5.20 -9.13 -6.27
C GLN A 71 -4.06 -9.14 -7.31
N HIS A 72 -3.15 -8.16 -7.24
CA HIS A 72 -2.02 -8.01 -8.17
C HIS A 72 -0.69 -8.49 -7.56
N ALA A 73 -0.72 -9.04 -6.34
CA ALA A 73 0.48 -9.46 -5.60
C ALA A 73 1.59 -8.39 -5.57
N ALA A 74 1.18 -7.12 -5.45
CA ALA A 74 2.07 -5.96 -5.48
C ALA A 74 2.61 -5.59 -4.09
N ILE A 75 2.10 -6.21 -3.03
CA ILE A 75 2.49 -5.94 -1.64
C ILE A 75 2.95 -7.27 -1.04
N LYS A 76 4.07 -7.23 -0.32
CA LYS A 76 4.60 -8.35 0.44
C LYS A 76 4.96 -7.90 1.85
N VAL A 77 4.50 -8.65 2.85
CA VAL A 77 4.80 -8.38 4.26
C VAL A 77 5.80 -9.44 4.76
N THR A 78 6.89 -9.00 5.35
CA THR A 78 7.91 -9.89 5.94
C THR A 78 8.09 -9.53 7.39
N GLN A 79 8.02 -10.52 8.28
CA GLN A 79 8.32 -10.33 9.70
C GLN A 79 9.82 -10.35 9.89
N THR A 80 10.42 -9.16 9.94
CA THR A 80 11.84 -8.96 10.14
C THR A 80 12.01 -7.77 11.05
N GLU A 81 12.75 -7.96 12.14
CA GLU A 81 13.15 -6.87 13.02
C GLU A 81 14.12 -5.95 12.26
N GLY A 82 13.76 -4.69 12.11
CA GLY A 82 14.54 -3.74 11.32
C GLY A 82 14.22 -2.31 11.66
N ILE A 83 14.85 -1.39 10.94
CA ILE A 83 14.60 0.04 11.13
C ILE A 83 13.23 0.38 10.54
N ALA A 84 12.42 1.15 11.27
CA ALA A 84 11.16 1.64 10.74
C ALA A 84 11.40 2.48 9.47
N LYS A 85 10.69 2.15 8.39
CA LYS A 85 10.81 2.80 7.08
C LYS A 85 9.50 3.52 6.76
N THR A 86 9.65 4.71 6.19
CA THR A 86 8.54 5.47 5.62
C THR A 86 8.76 5.63 4.14
N VAL A 87 7.88 5.03 3.33
CA VAL A 87 7.90 5.12 1.88
C VAL A 87 6.72 5.97 1.43
N THR A 88 6.99 6.98 0.62
CA THR A 88 5.96 7.83 0.01
C THR A 88 6.10 7.75 -1.51
N MET A 89 5.01 7.44 -2.20
CA MET A 89 4.96 7.42 -3.66
C MET A 89 3.89 8.39 -4.16
N PRO A 90 4.21 9.32 -5.06
CA PRO A 90 3.22 10.21 -5.65
C PRO A 90 2.29 9.42 -6.57
N ALA A 91 1.03 9.82 -6.59
CA ALA A 91 0.00 9.31 -7.47
C ALA A 91 -0.65 10.47 -8.22
N TYR A 92 -0.87 10.28 -9.51
CA TYR A 92 -1.46 11.27 -10.40
C TYR A 92 -2.88 10.84 -10.74
N GLU A 93 -3.83 11.77 -10.60
CA GLU A 93 -5.20 11.53 -11.05
C GLU A 93 -5.27 11.65 -12.58
N ALA A 94 -5.85 10.66 -13.24
CA ALA A 94 -6.02 10.62 -14.68
C ALA A 94 -7.44 10.19 -15.06
N ILE A 95 -7.84 10.49 -16.30
CA ILE A 95 -9.13 10.08 -16.87
C ILE A 95 -8.88 9.07 -17.98
N CYS A 96 -9.50 7.88 -17.87
CA CYS A 96 -9.33 6.84 -18.86
C CYS A 96 -9.97 7.23 -20.20
N GLN A 97 -9.22 7.16 -21.30
CA GLN A 97 -9.72 7.50 -22.64
C GLN A 97 -10.80 6.53 -23.15
N THR A 98 -10.83 5.28 -22.67
CA THR A 98 -11.81 4.26 -23.08
C THR A 98 -13.13 4.37 -22.32
N CYS A 99 -13.09 4.38 -20.98
CA CYS A 99 -14.31 4.33 -20.16
C CYS A 99 -14.69 5.66 -19.50
N ARG A 100 -13.84 6.70 -19.63
CA ARG A 100 -13.99 8.03 -19.01
C ARG A 100 -14.06 8.04 -17.48
N ARG A 101 -13.66 6.95 -16.81
CA ARG A 101 -13.54 6.91 -15.35
C ARG A 101 -12.23 7.55 -14.90
N ARG A 102 -12.28 8.20 -13.75
CA ARG A 102 -11.10 8.67 -13.01
C ARG A 102 -10.37 7.49 -12.41
N PHE A 103 -9.04 7.54 -12.42
CA PHE A 103 -8.18 6.53 -11.83
C PHE A 103 -6.87 7.17 -11.37
N TRP A 104 -6.12 6.45 -10.54
CA TRP A 104 -4.80 6.86 -10.05
C TRP A 104 -3.72 6.10 -10.78
N SER A 105 -2.60 6.76 -11.07
CA SER A 105 -1.40 6.15 -11.65
C SER A 105 -0.14 6.67 -10.97
N PHE A 106 0.94 5.89 -10.98
CA PHE A 106 2.27 6.37 -10.59
C PHE A 106 2.94 7.20 -11.69
N THR A 107 2.39 7.19 -12.91
CA THR A 107 2.89 7.93 -14.07
C THR A 107 1.81 8.87 -14.61
N PRO A 108 2.13 10.14 -14.90
CA PRO A 108 1.15 11.09 -15.43
C PRO A 108 0.79 10.84 -16.90
N GLU A 109 1.59 10.07 -17.65
CA GLU A 109 1.35 9.76 -19.07
C GLU A 109 0.31 8.65 -19.30
N GLU A 110 -0.04 7.90 -18.25
CA GLU A 110 -0.98 6.78 -18.31
C GLU A 110 -2.39 7.27 -18.65
N LYS A 111 -2.94 6.79 -19.77
CA LYS A 111 -4.24 7.23 -20.32
C LYS A 111 -5.33 6.16 -20.24
N GLN A 112 -5.01 4.97 -19.78
CA GLN A 112 -5.93 3.83 -19.71
C GLN A 112 -5.99 3.29 -18.29
N CYS A 113 -7.21 3.11 -17.75
CA CYS A 113 -7.34 2.57 -16.40
C CYS A 113 -7.05 1.05 -16.38
N PRO A 114 -6.64 0.51 -15.22
CA PRO A 114 -6.33 -0.92 -15.06
C PRO A 114 -7.44 -1.86 -15.52
N LEU A 115 -8.70 -1.45 -15.31
CA LEU A 115 -9.87 -2.20 -15.76
C LEU A 115 -9.96 -2.26 -17.30
N CYS A 116 -9.76 -1.15 -18.00
CA CYS A 116 -9.83 -1.14 -19.45
C CYS A 116 -8.64 -1.81 -20.11
N PHE A 117 -7.48 -1.87 -19.44
CA PHE A 117 -6.32 -2.61 -19.94
C PHE A 117 -6.54 -4.13 -19.93
N HIS A 118 -7.25 -4.67 -18.93
CA HIS A 118 -7.48 -6.11 -18.79
C HIS A 118 -8.80 -6.64 -19.40
N HIS A 119 -9.71 -5.79 -19.86
CA HIS A 119 -10.96 -6.24 -20.48
C HIS A 119 -10.82 -6.38 -22.01
N HIS A 120 -10.76 -7.63 -22.49
CA HIS A 120 -10.83 -7.95 -23.91
C HIS A 120 -12.27 -8.06 -24.47
N TYR A 121 -13.26 -8.24 -23.59
CA TYR A 121 -14.68 -8.34 -23.96
C TYR A 121 -15.50 -7.28 -23.22
N GLY A 122 -16.07 -6.36 -24.00
CA GLY A 122 -16.84 -5.23 -23.51
C GLY A 122 -18.15 -5.66 -22.83
N MET A 123 -18.20 -5.62 -21.50
CA MET A 123 -19.45 -5.79 -20.74
C MET A 123 -20.34 -4.54 -20.73
N ARG A 124 -20.13 -3.62 -21.68
CA ARG A 124 -21.05 -2.51 -21.97
C ARG A 124 -21.59 -2.72 -23.37
N ASN A 125 -22.59 -3.58 -23.49
CA ASN A 125 -23.42 -3.55 -24.67
C ASN A 125 -24.24 -2.25 -24.61
N LEU A 126 -23.85 -1.24 -25.40
CA LEU A 126 -24.64 -0.02 -25.58
C LEU A 126 -25.90 -0.27 -26.45
N SER A 127 -26.24 -1.53 -26.72
CA SER A 127 -27.40 -1.94 -27.52
C SER A 127 -28.65 -2.29 -26.72
N CYS A 128 -28.73 -1.95 -25.43
CA CYS A 128 -30.00 -1.96 -24.71
C CYS A 128 -30.53 -0.54 -24.58
N CYS A 129 -31.62 -0.30 -25.33
CA CYS A 129 -32.42 0.91 -25.54
C CYS A 129 -32.01 1.75 -26.76
#